data_AF-A0A1R1XY14-F1
#
_entry.id   AF-A0A1R1XY14-F1
#
_cell.length_a   1.000
_cell.length_b   1.000
_cell.length_c   1.000
_cell.angle_alpha   90.00
_cell.angle_beta   90.00
_cell.angle_gamma   90.00
#
_symmetry.space_group_name_H-M   'P 1'
#
loop_
_entity.id
_entity.type
_entity.pdbx_description
1 polymer ?
#
loop_
_entity_poly.entity_id
_entity_poly.type
_entity_poly.pdbx_seq_one_letter_code
_entity_poly.pdbx_strand_id
1 'polypeptide(L)'
;MKGLCAEIINPASFKSIIAVEPVIRSPPLINEIIEPITKLTIARRNKFQSKAEFKQFLVGKFAYSTWLPDYISLYADHGLFKFSDGSQEYYKFKCDPFHEAATYNGSKTACHLLLERNELIRCP
;
A
#
# COMPACT_ATOMS: atom_id res chain seq x y z
N MET A 1 4.17 -4.42 -10.29
CA MET A 1 3.81 -5.53 -11.22
C MET A 1 4.54 -5.51 -12.56
N LYS A 2 4.84 -4.35 -13.19
CA LYS A 2 5.50 -4.35 -14.52
C LYS A 2 6.83 -5.14 -14.58
N GLY A 3 7.67 -5.09 -13.55
CA GLY A 3 8.92 -5.87 -13.48
C GLY A 3 8.70 -7.39 -13.38
N LEU A 4 7.72 -7.83 -12.58
CA LEU A 4 7.35 -9.26 -12.49
C LEU A 4 6.75 -9.77 -13.81
N CYS A 5 5.86 -8.99 -14.44
CA CYS A 5 5.32 -9.35 -15.75
C CYS A 5 6.40 -9.36 -16.84
N ALA A 6 7.36 -8.43 -16.78
CA ALA A 6 8.50 -8.42 -17.70
C ALA A 6 9.36 -9.66 -17.56
N GLU A 7 9.63 -10.12 -16.33
CA GLU A 7 10.36 -11.38 -16.09
C GLU A 7 9.55 -12.62 -16.52
N ILE A 8 8.21 -12.61 -16.37
CA ILE A 8 7.35 -13.69 -16.87
C ILE A 8 7.37 -13.75 -18.41
N ILE A 9 7.34 -12.58 -19.08
CA ILE A 9 7.31 -12.48 -20.54
C ILE A 9 8.70 -12.73 -21.15
N ASN A 10 9.77 -12.31 -20.47
CA ASN A 10 11.16 -12.49 -20.87
C ASN A 10 12.00 -12.95 -19.67
N PRO A 11 12.07 -14.27 -19.42
CA PRO A 11 12.84 -14.83 -18.32
C PRO A 11 14.33 -14.46 -18.38
N ALA A 12 14.96 -14.36 -17.21
CA ALA A 12 16.33 -13.91 -16.99
C ALA A 12 16.61 -12.44 -17.38
N SER A 13 15.58 -11.59 -17.41
CA SER A 13 15.77 -10.14 -17.59
C SER A 13 16.41 -9.50 -16.36
N PHE A 14 16.16 -10.05 -15.17
CA PHE A 14 16.73 -9.59 -13.91
C PHE A 14 17.59 -10.68 -13.27
N LYS A 15 18.78 -10.31 -12.76
CA LYS A 15 19.62 -11.21 -11.97
C LYS A 15 18.93 -11.66 -10.67
N SER A 16 18.10 -10.79 -10.09
CA SER A 16 17.36 -11.05 -8.86
C SER A 16 16.19 -10.08 -8.71
N ILE A 17 15.09 -10.54 -8.11
CA ILE A 17 13.92 -9.72 -7.80
C ILE A 17 13.67 -9.74 -6.29
N ILE A 18 13.59 -8.56 -5.66
CA ILE A 18 13.17 -8.41 -4.27
C ILE A 18 11.75 -7.86 -4.26
N ALA A 19 10.81 -8.69 -3.82
CA ALA A 19 9.42 -8.31 -3.67
C ALA A 19 9.11 -8.04 -2.20
N VAL A 20 8.94 -6.77 -1.84
CA VAL A 20 8.53 -6.37 -0.47
C VAL A 20 7.01 -6.27 -0.46
N GLU A 21 6.36 -7.10 0.37
CA GLU A 21 4.91 -7.20 0.51
C GLU A 21 4.17 -7.26 -0.86
N PRO A 22 4.50 -8.23 -1.75
CA PRO A 22 3.80 -8.34 -3.01
C PRO A 22 2.33 -8.73 -2.78
N VAL A 23 1.43 -7.91 -3.32
CA VAL A 23 0.01 -8.27 -3.36
C VAL A 23 -0.20 -9.29 -4.47
N ILE A 24 -0.34 -10.55 -4.09
CA ILE A 24 -0.70 -11.64 -4.99
C ILE A 24 -2.20 -11.90 -4.81
N ARG A 25 -2.98 -11.64 -5.86
CA ARG A 25 -4.41 -11.97 -5.86
C ARG A 25 -4.57 -13.48 -5.99
N SER A 26 -5.25 -14.08 -5.02
CA SER A 26 -5.78 -15.43 -5.17
C SER A 26 -7.00 -15.40 -6.11
N PRO A 27 -7.35 -16.52 -6.76
CA PRO A 27 -8.62 -16.63 -7.47
C PRO A 27 -9.78 -16.27 -6.52
N PRO A 28 -10.82 -15.57 -7.01
CA PRO A 28 -11.93 -15.16 -6.16
C PRO A 28 -12.59 -16.40 -5.54
N LEU A 29 -12.65 -16.45 -4.21
CA LEU A 29 -13.40 -17.48 -3.50
C LEU A 29 -14.90 -17.16 -3.62
N ILE A 30 -15.75 -18.20 -3.61
CA ILE A 30 -17.22 -18.09 -3.81
C ILE A 30 -17.90 -17.16 -2.78
N ASN A 31 -17.22 -16.74 -1.71
CA ASN A 31 -17.67 -15.71 -0.78
C ASN A 31 -16.47 -14.85 -0.33
N GLU A 32 -16.02 -13.89 -1.15
CA GLU A 32 -14.93 -12.98 -0.76
C GLU A 32 -15.32 -12.19 0.51
N ILE A 33 -14.69 -12.56 1.64
CA ILE A 33 -14.81 -11.80 2.88
C ILE A 33 -13.99 -10.53 2.70
N ILE A 34 -14.67 -9.38 2.69
CA ILE A 34 -13.97 -8.08 2.69
C ILE A 34 -13.20 -7.96 4.01
N GLU A 35 -11.88 -8.03 3.91
CA GLU A 35 -10.96 -7.87 5.04
C GLU A 35 -11.23 -6.56 5.81
N PRO A 36 -11.19 -6.56 7.15
CA PRO A 36 -11.40 -5.36 7.96
C PRO A 36 -10.49 -4.18 7.56
N ILE A 37 -9.25 -4.46 7.18
CA ILE A 37 -8.28 -3.43 6.75
C ILE A 37 -8.69 -2.75 5.45
N THR A 38 -9.36 -3.47 4.53
CA THR A 38 -9.94 -2.91 3.30
C THR A 38 -10.99 -1.88 3.65
N LYS A 39 -11.93 -2.22 4.55
CA LYS A 39 -13.00 -1.31 5.00
C LYS A 39 -12.42 -0.07 5.70
N LEU A 40 -11.46 -0.27 6.59
CA LEU A 40 -10.80 0.82 7.33
C LEU A 40 -10.02 1.75 6.38
N THR A 41 -9.42 1.20 5.32
CA THR A 41 -8.71 2.00 4.32
C THR A 41 -9.68 2.83 3.49
N ILE A 42 -10.79 2.26 3.01
CA ILE A 42 -11.81 3.01 2.26
C ILE A 42 -12.38 4.16 3.12
N ALA A 43 -12.64 3.91 4.40
CA ALA A 43 -13.18 4.92 5.32
C ALA A 43 -12.14 5.96 5.78
N ARG A 44 -10.88 5.85 5.36
CA ARG A 44 -9.79 6.72 5.82
C ARG A 44 -10.02 8.15 5.33
N ARG A 45 -9.94 9.11 6.25
CA ARG A 45 -9.94 10.55 5.93
C ARG A 45 -8.89 10.87 4.86
N ASN A 46 -9.31 11.57 3.79
CA ASN A 46 -8.47 11.91 2.62
C ASN A 46 -8.48 13.42 2.26
N LYS A 47 -8.74 14.29 3.23
CA LYS A 47 -8.66 15.75 3.07
C LYS A 47 -8.03 16.33 4.33
N PHE A 48 -6.98 17.12 4.13
CA PHE A 48 -6.18 17.75 5.19
C PHE A 48 -5.92 19.21 4.83
N GLN A 49 -6.00 20.11 5.79
CA GLN A 49 -5.77 21.54 5.59
C GLN A 49 -4.27 21.88 5.49
N SER A 50 -3.41 21.06 6.09
CA SER A 50 -1.97 21.23 6.02
C SER A 50 -1.22 19.92 6.12
N LYS A 51 0.05 19.92 5.69
CA LYS A 51 0.97 18.81 5.93
C LYS A 51 1.16 18.55 7.44
N ALA A 52 1.14 19.58 8.28
CA ALA A 52 1.27 19.43 9.74
C ALA A 52 0.08 18.66 10.34
N GLU A 53 -1.15 18.99 9.91
CA GLU A 53 -2.35 18.25 10.30
C GLU A 53 -2.29 16.79 9.85
N PHE A 54 -1.79 16.54 8.63
CA PHE A 54 -1.58 15.19 8.13
C PHE A 54 -0.59 14.39 8.98
N LYS A 55 0.55 14.99 9.38
CA LYS A 55 1.54 14.33 10.26
C LYS A 55 0.91 13.94 11.60
N GLN A 56 0.16 14.84 12.23
CA GLN A 56 -0.56 14.55 13.47
C GLN A 56 -1.58 13.42 13.30
N PHE A 57 -2.31 13.42 12.18
CA PHE A 57 -3.22 12.34 11.83
C PHE A 57 -2.52 10.99 11.75
N LEU A 58 -1.34 10.91 11.12
CA LEU A 58 -0.59 9.65 11.02
C LEU A 58 -0.16 9.12 12.39
N VAL A 59 0.41 9.98 13.24
CA VAL A 59 0.86 9.61 14.60
C VAL A 59 -0.30 9.06 15.44
N GLY A 60 -1.52 9.55 15.23
CA GLY A 60 -2.73 9.06 15.90
C GLY A 60 -3.27 7.72 15.39
N LYS A 61 -2.65 7.09 14.37
CA LYS A 61 -3.09 5.78 13.85
C LYS A 61 -2.11 4.68 14.22
N PHE A 62 -2.68 3.59 14.72
CA PHE A 62 -1.93 2.38 15.07
C PHE A 62 -1.00 1.89 13.96
N ALA A 63 -1.46 1.90 12.70
CA ALA A 63 -0.68 1.45 11.54
C ALA A 63 0.63 2.22 11.29
N TYR A 64 0.75 3.45 11.80
CA TYR A 64 1.95 4.29 11.66
C TYR A 64 2.67 4.53 12.99
N SER A 65 2.21 3.91 14.08
CA SER A 65 2.76 4.12 15.43
C SER A 65 4.23 3.74 15.58
N THR A 66 4.73 2.83 14.75
CA THR A 66 6.12 2.36 14.74
C THR A 66 7.01 3.09 13.74
N TRP A 67 6.45 4.02 12.96
CA TRP A 67 7.21 4.74 11.95
C TRP A 67 8.13 5.77 12.60
N LEU A 68 9.34 5.89 12.06
CA LEU A 68 10.27 6.94 12.47
C LEU A 68 9.73 8.32 12.06
N PRO A 69 9.99 9.38 12.83
CA PRO A 69 9.55 10.74 12.50
C PRO A 69 9.97 11.21 11.11
N ASP A 70 11.14 10.77 10.63
CA ASP A 70 11.65 11.10 9.30
C ASP A 70 10.79 10.48 8.19
N TYR A 71 10.29 9.25 8.39
CA TYR A 71 9.40 8.59 7.43
C TYR A 71 8.04 9.28 7.37
N ILE A 72 7.52 9.74 8.52
CA ILE A 72 6.30 10.54 8.58
C ILE A 72 6.48 11.86 7.83
N SER A 73 7.65 12.49 7.97
CA SER A 73 7.97 13.73 7.25
C SER A 73 8.07 13.52 5.75
N LEU A 74 8.84 12.51 5.32
CA LEU A 74 8.92 12.11 3.91
C LEU A 74 7.55 11.80 3.32
N TYR A 75 6.68 11.11 4.07
CA TYR A 75 5.35 10.78 3.59
C TYR A 75 4.47 12.03 3.44
N ALA A 76 4.54 12.99 4.37
CA ALA A 76 3.83 14.25 4.23
C ALA A 76 4.33 15.06 3.02
N ASP A 77 5.62 14.97 2.69
CA ASP A 77 6.22 15.73 1.60
C ASP A 77 5.97 15.13 0.22
N HIS A 78 5.95 13.80 0.12
CA HIS A 78 5.88 13.10 -1.16
C HIS A 78 4.58 12.31 -1.37
N GLY A 79 3.82 12.04 -0.31
CA GLY A 79 2.60 11.22 -0.35
C GLY A 79 1.30 11.98 -0.61
N LEU A 80 1.36 13.31 -0.67
CA LEU A 80 0.18 14.17 -0.84
C LEU A 80 0.21 14.94 -2.16
N PHE A 81 -0.96 15.17 -2.74
CA PHE A 81 -1.18 16.20 -3.74
C PHE A 81 -1.81 17.43 -3.07
N LYS A 82 -1.40 18.61 -3.54
CA LYS A 82 -2.04 19.88 -3.20
C LYS A 82 -3.20 20.09 -4.18
N PHE A 83 -4.37 20.36 -3.65
CA PHE A 83 -5.59 20.67 -4.38
C PHE A 83 -6.09 22.06 -3.99
N SER A 84 -6.83 22.70 -4.87
CA SER A 84 -7.56 23.94 -4.61
C SER A 84 -8.95 23.83 -5.23
N ASP A 85 -9.98 24.21 -4.49
CA ASP A 85 -11.35 24.35 -5.00
C ASP A 85 -11.71 25.80 -5.34
N GLY A 86 -10.70 26.67 -5.47
CA GLY A 86 -10.84 28.10 -5.73
C GLY A 86 -11.05 28.95 -4.48
N SER A 87 -11.54 28.35 -3.38
CA SER A 87 -11.75 29.05 -2.10
C SER A 87 -10.74 28.65 -1.03
N GLN A 88 -10.30 27.38 -1.06
CA GLN A 88 -9.38 26.85 -0.07
C GLN A 88 -8.42 25.84 -0.69
N GLU A 89 -7.15 25.93 -0.29
CA GLU A 89 -6.16 24.91 -0.60
C GLU A 89 -6.21 23.80 0.45
N TYR A 90 -6.09 22.56 -0.01
CA TYR A 90 -6.07 21.39 0.85
C TYR A 90 -5.19 20.29 0.25
N TYR A 91 -4.90 19.27 1.04
CA TYR A 91 -4.07 18.15 0.66
C TYR A 91 -4.89 16.86 0.69
N LYS A 92 -4.63 15.99 -0.29
CA LYS A 92 -5.16 14.61 -0.33
C LYS A 92 -4.02 13.64 -0.59
N PHE A 93 -4.22 12.37 -0.26
CA PHE A 93 -3.31 11.30 -0.64
C PHE A 93 -3.14 11.25 -2.17
N LYS A 94 -1.91 10.97 -2.62
CA LYS A 94 -1.64 10.66 -4.04
C LYS A 94 -2.28 9.36 -4.48
N CYS A 95 -2.28 8.35 -3.61
CA CYS A 95 -3.05 7.14 -3.80
C CYS A 95 -4.41 7.33 -3.12
N ASP A 96 -5.47 7.44 -3.90
CA ASP A 96 -6.81 7.52 -3.31
C ASP A 96 -7.08 6.26 -2.45
N PRO A 97 -7.66 6.39 -1.25
CA PRO A 97 -7.89 5.24 -0.38
C PRO A 97 -8.73 4.13 -1.00
N PHE A 98 -9.59 4.45 -1.98
CA PHE A 98 -10.29 3.43 -2.75
C PHE A 98 -9.33 2.54 -3.55
N HIS A 99 -8.32 3.15 -4.19
CA HIS A 99 -7.30 2.42 -4.94
C HIS A 99 -6.31 1.69 -4.01
N GLU A 100 -5.92 2.31 -2.88
CA GLU A 100 -5.10 1.63 -1.86
C GLU A 100 -5.86 0.41 -1.30
N ALA A 101 -7.15 0.53 -1.04
CA ALA A 101 -7.95 -0.58 -0.51
C ALA A 101 -7.92 -1.82 -1.40
N ALA A 102 -7.81 -1.63 -2.73
CA ALA A 102 -7.71 -2.73 -3.69
C ALA A 102 -6.42 -3.55 -3.53
N THR A 103 -5.38 -3.03 -2.87
CA THR A 103 -4.15 -3.76 -2.55
C THR A 103 -4.33 -4.71 -1.38
N TYR A 104 -5.33 -4.49 -0.52
CA TYR A 104 -5.70 -5.43 0.54
C TYR A 104 -6.70 -6.49 0.09
N ASN A 105 -7.20 -6.41 -1.15
CA ASN A 105 -7.99 -7.47 -1.77
C ASN A 105 -7.12 -8.61 -2.33
N GLY A 106 -6.04 -8.93 -1.61
CA GLY A 106 -5.11 -10.00 -1.88
C GLY A 106 -4.90 -10.78 -0.60
N SER A 107 -4.55 -12.06 -0.73
CA SER A 107 -4.52 -12.94 0.41
C SER A 107 -3.37 -12.58 1.36
N LYS A 108 -3.66 -12.37 2.66
CA LYS A 108 -2.63 -12.39 3.73
C LYS A 108 -1.84 -13.70 3.74
N THR A 109 -2.39 -14.75 3.13
CA THR A 109 -1.72 -16.03 2.93
C THR A 109 -0.48 -15.87 2.04
N ALA A 110 -0.31 -14.81 1.23
CA ALA A 110 0.91 -14.63 0.46
C ALA A 110 2.15 -14.45 1.36
N CYS A 111 2.08 -13.58 2.37
CA CYS A 111 3.17 -13.41 3.35
C CYS A 111 3.30 -14.61 4.28
N HIS A 112 2.19 -15.25 4.64
CA HIS A 112 2.20 -16.48 5.44
C HIS A 112 2.84 -17.65 4.68
N LEU A 113 2.50 -17.85 3.41
CA LEU A 113 3.14 -18.83 2.50
C LEU A 113 4.60 -18.46 2.24
N LEU A 114 4.95 -17.18 2.15
CA LEU A 114 6.36 -16.76 2.06
C LEU A 114 7.18 -17.24 3.27
N LEU A 115 6.58 -17.18 4.46
CA LEU A 115 7.20 -17.61 5.71
C LEU A 115 7.17 -19.13 5.90
N GLU A 116 6.07 -19.79 5.53
CA GLU A 116 5.85 -21.24 5.75
C GLU A 116 6.33 -22.12 4.59
N ARG A 117 6.51 -21.54 3.40
CA ARG A 117 6.87 -22.23 2.15
C ARG A 117 8.05 -21.53 1.46
N ASN A 118 9.05 -21.13 2.23
CA ASN A 118 10.25 -20.47 1.68
C ASN A 118 10.98 -21.34 0.63
N GLU A 119 10.80 -22.67 0.68
CA GLU A 119 11.37 -23.63 -0.25
C GLU A 119 10.80 -23.52 -1.66
N LEU A 120 9.60 -22.94 -1.80
CA LEU A 120 8.95 -22.66 -3.08
C LEU A 120 9.45 -21.36 -3.72
N ILE A 121 10.19 -20.54 -2.96
CA ILE A 121 10.79 -19.29 -3.44
C ILE A 121 12.27 -19.55 -3.63
N ARG A 122 12.59 -20.19 -4.75
CA ARG A 122 13.96 -20.31 -5.21
C ARG A 122 14.15 -19.40 -6.41
N CYS A 123 15.08 -18.47 -6.31
CA CYS A 123 15.73 -17.97 -7.52
C CYS A 123 16.53 -19.13 -8.12
N PRO A 124 16.52 -19.32 -9.45
CA PRO A 124 17.52 -20.15 -10.11
C PRO A 124 18.94 -19.73 -9.73
#